data_AF-A0A5K1AB76-F1
#
_entry.id   AF-A0A5K1AB76-F1
#
_cell.length_a   1.000
_cell.length_b   1.000
_cell.length_c   1.000
_cell.angle_alpha   90.00
_cell.angle_beta   90.00
_cell.angle_gamma   90.00
#
_symmetry.space_group_name_H-M   'P 1'
#
loop_
_entity.id
_entity.type
_entity.pdbx_description
1 polymer ?
#
loop_
_entity_poly.entity_id
_entity_poly.type
_entity_poly.pdbx_seq_one_letter_code
_entity_poly.pdbx_strand_id
1 'polypeptide(L)'
;MRYNPLSFVVLQIREVSWFQWHPFSVCSSPLDGRLQLTVLIKVSGGWTRKLRDTILNAKDHANSRISAAVEGSYGCRPLYHL
;
A
#
# COMPACT_ATOMS: atom_id res chain seq x y z
N MET A 1 -9.69 8.69 4.11
CA MET A 1 -9.35 8.83 2.68
C MET A 1 -10.47 8.19 1.87
N ARG A 2 -11.08 8.88 0.90
CA ARG A 2 -12.03 8.27 -0.03
C ARG A 2 -11.23 7.72 -1.21
N TYR A 3 -11.34 6.43 -1.50
CA TYR A 3 -10.68 5.80 -2.65
C TYR A 3 -11.72 5.01 -3.44
N ASN A 4 -11.56 4.94 -4.76
CA ASN A 4 -12.43 4.13 -5.59
C ASN A 4 -11.98 2.66 -5.58
N PRO A 5 -12.91 1.70 -5.72
CA PRO A 5 -12.54 0.32 -5.98
C PRO A 5 -11.67 0.26 -7.26
N LEU A 6 -10.68 -0.64 -7.28
CA LEU A 6 -9.66 -0.76 -8.34
C LEU A 6 -8.68 0.42 -8.46
N SER A 7 -8.61 1.30 -7.46
CA SER A 7 -7.53 2.29 -7.40
C SER A 7 -6.19 1.63 -7.03
N PHE A 8 -5.10 2.29 -7.41
CA PHE A 8 -3.76 2.01 -6.93
C PHE A 8 -3.24 3.19 -6.10
N VAL A 9 -2.38 2.89 -5.15
CA VAL A 9 -1.70 3.87 -4.32
C VAL A 9 -0.20 3.72 -4.52
N VAL A 10 0.54 4.79 -4.29
CA VAL A 10 2.00 4.73 -4.33
C VAL A 10 2.51 4.84 -2.90
N LEU A 11 3.36 3.88 -2.51
CA LEU A 11 3.87 3.76 -1.15
C LEU A 11 5.35 4.11 -1.10
N GLN A 12 5.71 4.90 -0.11
CA GLN A 12 7.09 5.14 0.32
C GLN A 12 7.25 4.63 1.75
N ILE A 13 8.25 3.77 1.94
CA ILE A 13 8.57 3.19 3.25
C ILE A 13 10.01 3.57 3.57
N ARG A 14 10.19 4.49 4.52
CA ARG A 14 11.50 5.09 4.81
C ARG A 14 12.51 4.07 5.32
N GLU A 15 12.02 3.04 6.01
CA GLU A 15 12.77 1.92 6.56
C GLU A 15 13.34 1.00 5.48
N VAL A 16 12.76 1.03 4.27
CA VAL A 16 13.22 0.23 3.12
C VAL A 16 13.98 1.10 2.13
N SER A 17 13.46 2.29 1.84
CA SER A 17 14.07 3.25 0.92
C SER A 17 13.64 4.68 1.22
N TRP A 18 14.60 5.60 1.21
CA TRP A 18 14.36 7.01 1.46
C TRP A 18 13.64 7.72 0.32
N PHE A 19 13.88 7.33 -0.93
CA PHE A 19 13.39 8.09 -2.11
C PHE A 19 12.57 7.26 -3.08
N GLN A 20 12.47 5.94 -2.88
CA GLN A 20 11.76 5.09 -3.82
C GLN A 20 10.28 4.97 -3.45
N TRP A 21 9.45 5.21 -4.46
CA TRP A 21 8.00 5.10 -4.43
C TRP A 21 7.59 3.90 -5.28
N HIS A 22 6.79 2.99 -4.71
CA HIS A 22 6.36 1.77 -5.41
C HIS A 22 4.82 1.72 -5.48
N PRO A 23 4.24 1.50 -6.68
CA PRO A 23 2.79 1.45 -6.86
C PRO A 23 2.21 0.08 -6.47
N PHE A 24 1.07 0.09 -5.78
CA PHE A 24 0.32 -1.11 -5.40
C PHE A 24 -1.18 -0.91 -5.58
N SER A 25 -1.86 -1.95 -6.07
CA SER A 25 -3.32 -1.96 -6.15
C SER A 25 -3.94 -2.10 -4.77
N VAL A 26 -5.04 -1.38 -4.55
CA VAL A 26 -5.87 -1.49 -3.36
C VAL A 26 -6.78 -2.70 -3.48
N CYS A 27 -6.80 -3.57 -2.47
CA CYS A 27 -7.70 -4.72 -2.41
C CYS A 27 -8.86 -4.54 -1.43
N SER A 28 -8.87 -3.46 -0.65
CA SER A 28 -9.96 -3.14 0.28
C SER A 28 -11.16 -2.48 -0.45
N SER A 29 -12.33 -2.61 0.16
CA SER A 29 -13.56 -1.93 -0.31
C SER A 29 -13.75 -0.62 0.46
N PRO A 30 -14.05 0.50 -0.21
CA PRO A 30 -14.36 1.75 0.47
C PRO A 30 -15.67 1.71 1.27
N LEU A 31 -16.49 0.67 1.09
CA LEU A 31 -17.76 0.47 1.78
C LEU A 31 -17.62 -0.32 3.10
N ASP A 32 -16.43 -0.84 3.42
CA ASP A 32 -16.21 -1.70 4.59
C ASP A 32 -16.30 -0.94 5.95
N GLY A 33 -16.54 0.38 5.92
CA GLY A 33 -16.76 1.22 7.11
C GLY A 33 -15.53 1.42 8.00
N ARG A 34 -14.54 0.54 7.90
CA ARG A 34 -13.22 0.69 8.48
C ARG A 34 -12.40 1.56 7.53
N LEU A 35 -11.92 2.70 8.02
CA LEU A 35 -10.97 3.60 7.32
C LEU A 35 -9.58 2.94 7.17
N GLN A 36 -9.54 1.67 6.77
CA GLN A 36 -8.35 0.86 6.60
C GLN A 36 -8.17 0.60 5.10
N LEU A 37 -6.98 0.95 4.62
CA LEU A 37 -6.53 0.63 3.27
C LEU A 37 -5.78 -0.70 3.35
N THR A 38 -6.18 -1.67 2.54
CA THR A 38 -5.46 -2.95 2.44
C THR A 38 -4.81 -3.06 1.07
N VAL A 39 -3.53 -3.42 1.07
CA VAL A 39 -2.73 -3.69 -0.12
C VAL A 39 -2.11 -5.07 0.02
N LEU A 40 -2.02 -5.79 -1.10
CA LEU A 40 -1.35 -7.09 -1.18
C LEU A 40 -0.05 -6.93 -1.96
N ILE A 41 1.07 -7.21 -1.30
CA ILE A 41 2.40 -7.03 -1.88
C ILE A 41 3.03 -8.42 -2.09
N LYS A 42 3.20 -8.82 -3.35
CA LYS A 42 3.97 -10.01 -3.70
C LYS A 42 5.46 -9.70 -3.66
N VAL A 43 6.24 -10.55 -3.00
CA VAL A 43 7.69 -10.42 -2.91
C VAL A 43 8.35 -10.87 -4.24
N SER A 44 8.53 -9.93 -5.17
CA SER A 44 9.06 -10.23 -6.52
C SER A 44 10.32 -9.45 -6.90
N GLY A 45 10.72 -8.43 -6.13
CA GLY A 45 11.88 -7.57 -6.41
C GLY A 45 12.75 -7.29 -5.19
N GLY A 46 13.85 -6.58 -5.41
CA GLY A 46 14.80 -6.21 -4.34
C GLY A 46 14.15 -5.35 -3.25
N TRP A 47 13.33 -4.38 -3.65
CA TRP A 47 12.60 -3.53 -2.70
C TRP A 47 11.61 -4.33 -1.85
N THR A 48 10.79 -5.18 -2.48
CA THR A 48 9.80 -6.01 -1.76
C THR A 48 10.45 -7.06 -0.88
N ARG A 49 11.65 -7.57 -1.23
CA ARG A 49 12.42 -8.48 -0.38
C ARG A 49 12.91 -7.76 0.87
N LYS A 50 13.51 -6.57 0.71
CA LYS A 50 13.91 -5.74 1.85
C LYS A 50 12.73 -5.41 2.76
N LEU A 51 11.57 -5.06 2.19
CA LEU A 51 10.35 -4.83 2.97
C LEU A 51 9.97 -6.05 3.81
N ARG A 52 9.95 -7.25 3.20
CA ARG A 52 9.70 -8.50 3.92
C ARG A 52 10.71 -8.70 5.05
N ASP A 53 12.00 -8.51 4.78
CA ASP A 53 13.05 -8.71 5.78
C ASP A 53 12.93 -7.70 6.93
N THR A 54 12.57 -6.44 6.66
CA THR A 54 12.28 -5.43 7.69
C THR A 54 11.11 -5.84 8.59
N ILE A 55 10.04 -6.41 8.01
CA ILE A 55 8.88 -6.92 8.77
C ILE A 55 9.27 -8.13 9.61
N LEU A 56 10.04 -9.07 9.05
CA LEU A 56 10.46 -10.30 9.74
C LEU A 56 11.49 -10.02 10.84
N ASN A 57 12.34 -9.01 10.70
CA ASN A 57 13.31 -8.63 11.72
C ASN A 57 12.72 -7.75 12.83
N ALA A 58 11.46 -7.33 12.71
CA ALA A 58 10.79 -6.61 13.78
C ALA A 58 10.61 -7.56 14.99
N LYS A 59 11.16 -7.17 16.14
CA LYS A 59 11.22 -7.98 17.37
C LYS A 59 9.86 -8.46 17.88
N ASP A 60 8.78 -7.84 17.42
CA ASP A 60 7.40 -8.16 17.77
C ASP A 60 6.57 -8.34 16.51
N HIS A 61 6.48 -9.58 16.02
CA HIS A 61 5.75 -9.94 14.80
C HIS A 61 4.25 -9.61 14.89
N ALA A 62 3.69 -9.50 16.10
CA ALA A 62 2.28 -9.20 16.30
C ALA A 62 1.95 -7.71 16.18
N ASN A 63 2.95 -6.83 16.36
CA ASN A 63 2.78 -5.37 16.38
C ASN A 63 3.83 -4.64 15.53
N SER A 64 4.32 -5.26 14.46
CA SER A 64 5.26 -4.65 13.51
C SER A 64 4.58 -3.51 12.76
N ARG A 65 4.52 -2.32 13.38
CA ARG A 65 4.03 -1.09 12.77
C ARG A 65 5.17 -0.47 11.96
N ILE A 66 4.92 -0.29 10.67
CA ILE A 66 5.85 0.38 9.76
C ILE A 66 5.20 1.70 9.35
N SER A 67 6.00 2.77 9.35
CA SER A 67 5.51 4.08 8.91
C SER A 67 5.67 4.20 7.40
N ALA A 68 4.54 4.25 6.69
CA ALA A 68 4.54 4.45 5.24
C ALA A 68 3.90 5.80 4.90
N ALA A 69 4.53 6.53 3.98
CA ALA A 69 3.88 7.63 3.29
C ALA A 69 3.08 7.06 2.10
N VAL A 70 1.86 7.55 1.95
CA VAL A 70 0.90 7.09 0.93
C VAL A 70 0.57 8.27 0.04
N GLU A 71 0.71 8.08 -1.27
CA GLU A 71 0.36 9.08 -2.26
C GLU A 71 -0.80 8.59 -3.13
N GLY A 72 -1.82 9.45 -3.22
CA GLY A 72 -2.96 9.32 -4.12
C GLY A 72 -3.99 8.26 -3.73
N SER A 73 -5.10 8.28 -4.48
CA SER A 73 -5.82 7.07 -4.86
C SER A 73 -5.97 7.18 -6.37
N TYR A 74 -4.99 6.64 -7.09
CA TYR A 74 -4.94 6.73 -8.53
C TYR A 74 -5.90 5.70 -9.11
N GLY A 75 -6.99 6.16 -9.70
CA GLY A 75 -8.04 5.29 -10.21
C GLY A 75 -9.05 6.11 -10.98
N CYS A 76 -8.96 6.05 -12.30
CA CYS A 76 -9.95 6.64 -13.17
C CYS A 76 -11.11 5.64 -13.32
N ARG A 77 -12.30 6.02 -12.87
CA ARG A 77 -13.52 5.46 -13.47
C ARG A 77 -13.80 6.39 -14.67
N PRO A 78 -13.72 5.94 -15.94
CA PRO A 78 -14.36 6.72 -16.98
C PRO A 78 -15.84 6.81 -16.61
N LEU A 79 -16.38 8.02 -16.58
CA LEU A 79 -17.82 8.24 -16.57
C LEU A 79 -18.37 7.59 -17.85
N TYR A 80 -18.85 6.35 -17.78
CA TYR A 80 -19.70 5.80 -18.82
C TYR A 80 -21.13 6.35 -18.62
N HIS A 81 -21.28 7.67 -18.70
CA HIS A 81 -22.58 8.32 -18.78
C HIS A 81 -22.53 9.34 -19.92
N LEU A 82 -22.65 8.80 -21.14
CA LEU A 82 -23.71 9.24 -22.07
C LEU A 82 -25.06 8.84 -21.47
#